data_AF-A0A7C0YF77-F1
#
_entry.id   AF-A0A7C0YF77-F1
#
_cell.length_a   1.000
_cell.length_b   1.000
_cell.length_c   1.000
_cell.angle_alpha   90.00
_cell.angle_beta   90.00
_cell.angle_gamma   90.00
#
_symmetry.space_group_name_H-M   'P 1'
#
loop_
_entity.id
_entity.type
_entity.pdbx_description
1 polymer ?
#
loop_
_entity_poly.entity_id
_entity_poly.type
_entity_poly.pdbx_seq_one_letter_code
_entity_poly.pdbx_strand_id
1 'polypeptide(L)'
;SLPPEIPVFHLVRAVHMAGRCIDCGLCEDACPAGIPLRLLYRKVNEITQDLFDYRTGADQNQSPFNVLGDQVTLEPKPIQLDNEA
;
A
#
# COMPACT_ATOMS: atom_id res chain seq x y z
N SER A 1 14.21 -25.53 -6.68
CA SER A 1 14.12 -24.37 -7.59
C SER A 1 14.95 -23.25 -7.00
N LEU A 2 15.82 -22.62 -7.78
CA LEU A 2 16.52 -21.41 -7.33
C LEU A 2 15.52 -20.25 -7.35
N PRO A 3 15.37 -19.46 -6.27
CA PRO A 3 14.56 -18.25 -6.32
C PRO A 3 15.15 -17.26 -7.34
N PRO A 4 14.31 -16.39 -7.95
CA PRO A 4 14.80 -15.39 -8.88
C PRO A 4 15.83 -14.45 -8.22
N GLU A 5 16.83 -14.03 -9.00
CA GLU A 5 17.95 -13.16 -8.59
C GLU A 5 17.49 -11.88 -7.86
N ILE A 6 16.33 -11.34 -8.26
CA ILE A 6 15.72 -10.17 -7.66
C ILE A 6 14.43 -10.60 -6.94
N PRO A 7 14.25 -10.26 -5.65
CA PRO A 7 13.04 -10.60 -4.89
C PRO A 7 11.85 -9.70 -5.28
N VAL A 8 11.54 -9.58 -6.58
CA VAL A 8 10.53 -8.69 -7.15
C VAL A 8 9.17 -8.87 -6.47
N PHE A 9 8.79 -10.13 -6.20
CA PHE A 9 7.54 -10.43 -5.50
C PHE A 9 7.42 -9.70 -4.15
N HIS A 10 8.47 -9.74 -3.33
CA HIS A 10 8.45 -9.13 -2.00
C HIS A 10 8.38 -7.60 -2.09
N LEU A 11 9.09 -7.01 -3.06
CA LEU A 11 9.05 -5.58 -3.31
C LEU A 11 7.66 -5.12 -3.78
N VAL A 12 7.10 -5.79 -4.80
CA VAL A 12 5.76 -5.49 -5.32
C VAL A 12 4.72 -5.64 -4.21
N ARG A 13 4.80 -6.71 -3.42
CA ARG A 13 3.89 -6.92 -2.29
C ARG A 13 4.01 -5.81 -1.26
N ALA A 14 5.21 -5.34 -0.95
CA ALA A 14 5.38 -4.24 -0.01
C ALA A 14 4.75 -2.94 -0.48
N VAL A 15 4.87 -2.61 -1.76
CA VAL A 15 4.18 -1.46 -2.34
C VAL A 15 2.66 -1.62 -2.27
N HIS A 16 2.12 -2.81 -2.53
CA HIS A 16 0.69 -3.07 -2.39
C HIS A 16 0.18 -2.94 -0.95
N MET A 17 1.06 -3.17 0.03
CA MET A 17 0.73 -3.07 1.45
C MET A 17 0.93 -1.65 2.02
N ALA A 18 1.42 -0.70 1.22
CA ALA A 18 1.59 0.69 1.63
C ALA A 18 0.28 1.28 2.14
N GLY A 19 0.29 1.83 3.36
CA GLY A 19 -0.92 2.37 4.00
C GLY A 19 -2.01 1.33 4.33
N ARG A 20 -1.70 0.03 4.27
CA ARG A 20 -2.63 -1.08 4.59
C ARG A 20 -2.09 -2.01 5.67
N CYS A 21 -0.77 -2.09 5.82
CA CYS A 21 -0.16 -2.90 6.86
C CYS A 21 -0.33 -2.24 8.24
N ILE A 22 -0.90 -2.96 9.20
CA ILE A 22 -1.01 -2.55 10.62
C ILE A 22 0.14 -3.09 11.48
N ASP A 23 1.18 -3.66 10.86
CA ASP A 23 2.35 -4.24 11.52
C ASP A 23 2.02 -5.37 12.53
N CYS A 24 1.06 -6.24 12.20
CA CYS A 24 0.65 -7.36 13.06
C CYS A 24 1.63 -8.56 13.08
N GLY A 25 2.51 -8.68 12.08
CA GLY A 25 3.54 -9.73 12.01
C GLY A 25 3.14 -11.09 11.47
N LEU A 26 1.84 -11.35 11.29
CA LEU A 26 1.35 -12.64 10.80
C LEU A 26 1.95 -13.07 9.45
N CYS A 27 2.37 -12.12 8.61
CA CYS A 27 3.04 -12.42 7.34
C CYS A 27 4.41 -13.08 7.53
N GLU A 28 5.17 -12.68 8.54
CA GLU A 28 6.49 -13.22 8.87
C GLU A 28 6.34 -14.55 9.62
N ASP A 29 5.44 -14.61 10.61
CA ASP A 29 5.16 -15.83 11.37
C ASP A 29 4.67 -16.99 10.48
N ALA A 30 3.87 -16.67 9.46
CA ALA A 30 3.37 -17.66 8.51
C ALA A 30 4.40 -18.04 7.42
N CYS A 31 5.55 -17.38 7.34
CA CYS A 31 6.50 -17.61 6.26
C CYS A 31 7.30 -18.90 6.48
N PRO A 32 7.13 -19.94 5.64
CA PRO A 32 7.84 -21.21 5.83
C PRO A 32 9.35 -21.09 5.57
N ALA A 33 9.79 -20.03 4.88
CA ALA A 33 11.19 -19.77 4.59
C ALA A 33 11.88 -18.89 5.64
N GLY A 34 11.16 -18.41 6.67
CA GLY A 34 11.72 -17.55 7.72
C GLY A 34 12.20 -16.19 7.21
N ILE A 35 11.61 -15.68 6.12
CA ILE A 35 11.99 -14.38 5.55
C ILE A 35 11.44 -13.27 6.46
N PRO A 36 12.25 -12.24 6.83
CA PRO A 36 11.82 -11.16 7.71
C PRO A 36 10.95 -10.12 6.95
N LEU A 37 9.76 -10.53 6.52
CA LEU A 37 8.86 -9.72 5.69
C LEU A 37 8.44 -8.41 6.37
N ARG A 38 8.36 -8.38 7.71
CA ARG A 38 7.97 -7.17 8.44
C ARG A 38 8.95 -6.02 8.21
N LEU A 39 10.23 -6.32 7.98
CA LEU A 39 11.25 -5.29 7.76
C LEU A 39 10.84 -4.37 6.61
N LEU A 40 10.41 -4.95 5.49
CA LEU A 40 10.05 -4.20 4.31
C LEU A 40 8.72 -3.47 4.48
N TYR A 41 7.73 -4.10 5.11
CA TYR A 41 6.43 -3.45 5.33
C TYR A 41 6.47 -2.31 6.33
N ARG A 42 7.29 -2.42 7.39
CA ARG A 42 7.54 -1.30 8.30
C ARG A 42 8.16 -0.13 7.55
N LYS A 43 9.14 -0.40 6.67
CA LYS A 43 9.78 0.67 5.90
C LYS A 43 8.80 1.41 4.99
N VAL A 44 7.90 0.67 4.33
CA VAL A 44 6.87 1.29 3.49
C VAL A 44 5.87 2.08 4.34
N ASN A 45 5.48 1.57 5.52
CA ASN A 45 4.61 2.29 6.43
C ASN A 45 5.23 3.61 6.94
N GLU A 46 6.53 3.62 7.26
CA GLU A 46 7.25 4.86 7.59
C GLU A 46 7.16 5.88 6.45
N ILE A 47 7.40 5.45 5.21
CA ILE A 47 7.29 6.31 4.03
C ILE A 47 5.86 6.85 3.87
N THR A 48 4.84 6.01 4.09
CA THR A 48 3.44 6.46 4.05
C THR A 48 3.13 7.49 5.13
N GLN A 49 3.60 7.28 6.36
CA GLN A 49 3.44 8.24 7.44
C GLN A 49 4.10 9.58 7.09
N ASP A 50 5.34 9.56 6.61
CA ASP A 50 6.11 10.77 6.34
C ASP A 50 5.50 11.58 5.18
N LEU A 51 4.94 10.92 4.16
CA LEU A 51 4.37 11.58 2.98
C LEU A 51 2.93 12.06 3.18
N PHE A 52 2.12 11.34 3.96
CA PHE A 52 0.67 11.56 4.03
C PHE A 52 0.14 11.85 5.45
N ASP A 53 1.03 11.89 6.45
CA ASP A 53 0.66 11.96 7.87
C ASP A 53 -0.42 10.93 8.25
N TYR A 54 -0.27 9.73 7.69
CA TYR A 54 -1.26 8.66 7.79
C TYR A 54 -0.66 7.41 8.44
N ARG A 55 -1.23 7.03 9.58
CA ARG A 55 -0.92 5.78 10.27
C ARG A 55 -2.05 4.78 10.10
N THR A 56 -1.79 3.70 9.36
CA THR A 56 -2.77 2.62 9.17
C THR A 56 -3.30 2.10 10.50
N GLY A 57 -4.63 2.10 10.66
CA GLY A 57 -5.31 1.54 11.82
C GLY A 57 -5.29 2.42 13.08
N ALA A 58 -4.70 3.62 13.03
CA ALA A 58 -4.73 4.56 14.16
C ALA A 58 -6.11 5.25 14.32
N ASP A 59 -6.77 5.54 13.20
CA ASP A 59 -8.12 6.10 13.14
C ASP A 59 -8.90 5.39 12.02
N GLN A 60 -10.16 5.05 12.30
CA GLN A 60 -11.07 4.42 11.34
C GLN A 60 -11.66 5.41 10.34
N ASN A 61 -11.61 6.71 10.65
CA ASN A 61 -12.20 7.77 9.84
C ASN A 61 -11.15 8.49 8.97
N GLN A 62 -9.87 8.24 9.20
CA GLN A 62 -8.80 8.85 8.43
C GLN A 62 -8.54 8.02 7.16
N SER A 63 -8.63 8.65 5.98
CA SER A 63 -8.24 8.02 4.72
C SER A 63 -6.73 8.20 4.48
N PRO A 64 -6.02 7.25 3.85
CA PRO A 64 -4.66 7.48 3.34
C PRO A 64 -4.55 8.62 2.32
N PHE A 65 -5.69 9.04 1.75
CA PHE A 65 -5.80 10.20 0.86
C PHE A 65 -6.40 11.44 1.56
N ASN A 66 -6.34 11.49 2.90
CA ASN A 66 -6.66 12.68 3.71
C ASN A 66 -6.03 13.97 3.17
N VAL A 67 -4.85 13.88 2.55
CA VAL A 67 -4.15 15.01 1.91
C VAL A 67 -4.95 15.69 0.79
N LEU A 68 -5.94 15.02 0.18
CA LEU A 68 -6.75 15.58 -0.90
C LEU A 68 -7.87 16.51 -0.38
N GLY A 69 -8.12 16.55 0.93
CA GLY A 69 -9.20 17.31 1.54
C GLY A 69 -10.59 16.68 1.33
N ASP A 70 -11.62 17.33 1.87
CA ASP A 70 -12.99 16.79 1.93
C ASP A 70 -13.83 17.09 0.68
N GLN A 71 -13.31 17.90 -0.24
CA GLN A 71 -14.04 18.33 -1.44
C GLN A 71 -13.28 17.92 -2.70
N VAL A 72 -14.03 17.43 -3.69
CA VAL A 72 -13.47 17.13 -5.01
C VAL A 72 -13.16 18.45 -5.71
N THR A 73 -11.86 18.73 -5.93
CA THR A 73 -11.40 19.92 -6.66
C THR A 73 -11.12 19.65 -8.14
N LEU A 74 -11.29 18.40 -8.59
CA LEU A 74 -11.02 17.98 -9.96
C LEU A 74 -12.32 17.97 -10.76
N GLU A 75 -12.31 18.60 -11.94
CA GLU A 75 -13.39 18.48 -12.92
C GLU A 75 -13.23 17.17 -13.69
N PRO A 76 -14.17 16.19 -13.57
CA PRO A 76 -14.06 14.93 -14.27
C PRO A 76 -14.17 15.15 -15.79
N LYS A 77 -13.27 14.52 -16.56
CA LYS A 77 -13.42 14.49 -18.02
C LYS A 77 -14.70 13.71 -18.37
N PRO A 78 -15.54 14.20 -19.31
CA PRO A 78 -16.67 13.43 -19.80
C PRO A 78 -16.21 12.05 -20.30
N ILE A 79 -16.95 11.01 -19.91
CA ILE A 79 -16.77 9.67 -20.48
C ILE A 79 -17.16 9.76 -21.95
N GLN A 80 -16.21 9.53 -22.85
CA GLN A 80 -16.48 9.40 -24.27
C GLN A 80 -17.09 8.02 -24.48
N LEU A 81 -18.39 7.99 -24.72
CA LEU A 81 -19.08 6.78 -25.15
C LEU A 81 -18.81 6.63 -26.65
N ASP A 82 -17.80 5.85 -26.97
CA ASP A 82 -17.55 5.42 -28.34
C ASP A 82 -18.68 4.46 -28.69
N ASN A 83 -19.73 5.00 -29.32
CA ASN A 83 -20.83 4.21 -29.86
C ASN A 83 -20.32 3.51 -31.13
N GLU A 84 -19.54 2.46 -30.96
CA GLU A 84 -19.27 1.49 -32.03
C GLU A 84 -20.46 0.52 -32.07
N ALA A 85 -21.32 0.73 -33.07
CA ALA A 85 -22.32 -0.23 -33.54
C ALA A 85 -21.71 -1.11 -34.63
#